data_AF-A0A9E6F1U7-F1
#
_entry.id   AF-A0A9E6F1U7-F1
#
_cell.length_a   1.000
_cell.length_b   1.000
_cell.length_c   1.000
_cell.angle_alpha   90.00
_cell.angle_beta   90.00
_cell.angle_gamma   90.00
#
_symmetry.space_group_name_H-M   'P 1'
#
loop_
_entity.id
_entity.type
_entity.pdbx_description
1 polymer ?
#
loop_
_entity_poly.entity_id
_entity_poly.type
_entity_poly.pdbx_seq_one_letter_code
_entity_poly.pdbx_strand_id
1 'polypeptide(L)'
;MESYYQQLLEEFRLPLTNPVLVFSLVLFIILLAPIVFKRFNIPGTVGLILSGVLIGPHSLNLLEKSSAVELFSTIGLLYILFIAGLELDVNDFRKNRYKSLLFGALTFAIPIAIGYPVCRYLLNYP
;
A
#
# COMPACT_ATOMS: atom_id res chain seq x y z
N MET A 1 40.18 -9.04 -8.72
CA MET A 1 38.87 -9.46 -9.27
C MET A 1 38.00 -10.12 -8.21
N GLU A 2 38.49 -11.10 -7.45
CA GLU A 2 37.76 -11.76 -6.33
C GLU A 2 37.13 -10.77 -5.31
N SER A 3 37.84 -9.69 -4.94
CA SER A 3 37.35 -8.68 -3.99
C SER A 3 36.11 -7.88 -4.46
N TYR A 4 35.91 -7.73 -5.78
CA TYR A 4 34.76 -6.99 -6.33
C TYR A 4 33.49 -7.85 -6.30
N TYR A 5 33.64 -9.16 -6.56
CA TYR A 5 32.54 -10.11 -6.46
C TYR A 5 32.03 -10.26 -5.03
N GLN A 6 32.94 -10.21 -4.03
CA GLN A 6 32.51 -10.26 -2.63
C GLN A 6 31.78 -8.99 -2.19
N GLN A 7 32.20 -7.81 -2.67
CA GLN A 7 31.47 -6.55 -2.43
C GLN A 7 30.06 -6.57 -3.05
N LEU A 8 29.91 -7.08 -4.28
CA LEU A 8 28.60 -7.25 -4.90
C LEU A 8 27.72 -8.25 -4.14
N LEU A 9 28.29 -9.37 -3.68
CA LEU A 9 27.53 -10.39 -2.93
C LEU A 9 27.13 -9.92 -1.52
N GLU A 10 27.83 -8.96 -0.93
CA GLU A 10 27.42 -8.32 0.33
C GLU A 10 26.25 -7.36 0.15
N GLU A 11 26.18 -6.61 -0.96
CA GLU A 11 25.04 -5.71 -1.25
C GLU A 11 23.72 -6.46 -1.54
N PHE A 12 23.79 -7.68 -2.08
CA PHE A 12 22.62 -8.52 -2.39
C PHE A 12 22.24 -9.47 -1.25
N ARG A 13 22.80 -9.32 -0.04
CA ARG A 13 22.33 -10.11 1.11
C ARG A 13 20.93 -9.68 1.48
N LEU A 14 20.08 -10.68 1.71
CA LEU A 14 18.73 -10.50 2.23
C LEU A 14 18.80 -10.30 3.75
N PRO A 15 18.00 -9.40 4.33
CA PRO A 15 17.08 -8.49 3.66
C PRO A 15 17.80 -7.32 2.95
N LEU A 16 17.25 -6.86 1.83
CA LEU A 16 17.84 -5.75 1.06
C LEU A 16 17.84 -4.46 1.88
N THR A 17 19.03 -3.97 2.24
CA THR A 17 19.21 -2.73 3.00
C THR A 17 19.55 -1.53 2.10
N ASN A 18 20.14 -1.79 0.92
CA ASN A 18 20.50 -0.72 -0.01
C ASN A 18 19.21 -0.07 -0.60
N PRO A 19 19.01 1.25 -0.40
CA PRO A 19 17.78 1.92 -0.82
C PRO A 19 17.54 1.83 -2.34
N VAL A 20 18.60 1.82 -3.15
CA VAL A 20 18.48 1.72 -4.62
C VAL A 20 17.92 0.35 -5.02
N LEU A 21 18.38 -0.73 -4.37
CA LEU A 21 17.88 -2.09 -4.63
C LEU A 21 16.43 -2.25 -4.17
N VAL A 22 16.10 -1.71 -3.00
CA VAL A 22 14.72 -1.65 -2.48
C VAL A 22 13.80 -0.97 -3.49
N PHE A 23 14.19 0.20 -3.99
CA PHE A 23 13.40 0.93 -4.97
C PHE A 23 13.25 0.21 -6.30
N SER A 24 14.34 -0.35 -6.82
CA SER A 24 14.32 -1.13 -8.05
C SER A 24 13.34 -2.30 -7.93
N LEU A 25 13.39 -3.04 -6.81
CA LEU A 25 12.47 -4.13 -6.52
C LEU A 25 11.02 -3.63 -6.43
N VAL A 26 10.76 -2.54 -5.71
CA VAL A 26 9.40 -1.96 -5.59
C VAL A 26 8.85 -1.53 -6.95
N LEU A 27 9.63 -0.83 -7.78
CA LEU A 27 9.22 -0.43 -9.13
C LEU A 27 8.96 -1.64 -10.02
N PHE A 28 9.82 -2.65 -9.92
CA PHE A 28 9.67 -3.92 -10.63
C PHE A 28 8.36 -4.63 -10.24
N ILE A 29 8.03 -4.67 -8.95
CA ILE A 29 6.75 -5.21 -8.45
C ILE A 29 5.58 -4.38 -8.98
N ILE A 30 5.65 -3.05 -8.89
CA ILE A 30 4.58 -2.15 -9.36
C ILE A 30 4.28 -2.38 -10.84
N LEU A 31 5.31 -2.68 -11.64
CA LEU A 31 5.16 -2.99 -13.06
C LEU A 31 4.63 -4.42 -13.29
N LEU A 32 5.27 -5.43 -12.71
CA LEU A 32 4.96 -6.83 -13.02
C LEU A 32 3.72 -7.36 -12.33
N ALA A 33 3.49 -7.02 -11.07
CA ALA A 33 2.36 -7.54 -10.30
C ALA A 33 1.02 -7.34 -11.04
N PRO A 34 0.62 -6.13 -11.47
CA PRO A 34 -0.65 -5.96 -12.15
C PRO A 34 -0.72 -6.73 -13.47
N ILE A 35 0.39 -6.88 -14.20
CA ILE A 35 0.44 -7.63 -15.46
C ILE A 35 0.18 -9.12 -15.21
N VAL A 36 0.86 -9.70 -14.21
CA VAL A 36 0.70 -11.11 -13.84
C VAL A 36 -0.70 -11.36 -13.27
N PHE A 37 -1.15 -10.54 -12.31
CA PHE A 37 -2.44 -10.73 -11.63
C PHE A 37 -3.64 -10.46 -12.54
N LYS A 38 -3.51 -9.59 -13.55
CA LYS A 38 -4.55 -9.39 -14.57
C LYS A 38 -4.87 -10.68 -15.33
N ARG A 39 -3.88 -11.58 -15.53
CA ARG A 39 -4.11 -12.89 -16.16
C ARG A 39 -5.03 -13.79 -15.32
N PHE A 40 -5.06 -13.57 -14.00
CA PHE A 40 -5.90 -14.32 -13.05
C PHE A 40 -7.23 -13.62 -12.73
N ASN A 41 -7.62 -12.58 -13.49
CA ASN A 41 -8.80 -11.73 -13.21
C ASN A 41 -8.77 -11.03 -11.84
N ILE A 42 -7.59 -10.81 -11.27
CA ILE A 42 -7.44 -10.07 -10.01
C ILE A 42 -7.19 -8.60 -10.33
N PRO A 43 -7.88 -7.65 -9.66
CA PRO A 43 -7.63 -6.22 -9.83
C PRO A 43 -6.17 -5.85 -9.51
N GLY A 44 -5.59 -4.94 -10.29
CA GLY A 44 -4.17 -4.57 -10.15
C GLY A 44 -3.80 -4.09 -8.73
N THR A 45 -4.66 -3.31 -8.08
CA THR A 45 -4.46 -2.84 -6.70
C THR A 45 -4.38 -3.98 -5.69
N VAL A 46 -5.25 -4.99 -5.83
CA VAL A 46 -5.23 -6.19 -5.00
C VAL A 46 -3.94 -6.98 -5.23
N GLY A 47 -3.52 -7.11 -6.49
CA GLY A 47 -2.25 -7.75 -6.86
C GLY A 47 -1.04 -7.07 -6.22
N LEU A 48 -1.01 -5.73 -6.19
CA LEU A 48 0.06 -4.96 -5.53
C LEU A 48 0.11 -5.22 -4.02
N ILE A 49 -1.04 -5.26 -3.35
CA ILE A 49 -1.12 -5.57 -1.91
C ILE A 49 -0.59 -6.99 -1.65
N LEU A 50 -1.03 -7.98 -2.44
CA LEU A 50 -0.58 -9.36 -2.31
C LEU A 50 0.93 -9.50 -2.53
N SER A 51 1.49 -8.84 -3.56
CA SER A 51 2.94 -8.81 -3.78
C SER A 51 3.69 -8.19 -2.59
N GLY A 52 3.18 -7.11 -2.01
CA GLY A 52 3.76 -6.53 -0.79
C GLY A 52 3.75 -7.50 0.39
N VAL A 53 2.63 -8.21 0.61
CA VAL A 53 2.52 -9.24 1.65
C VAL A 53 3.49 -10.40 1.40
N LEU A 54 3.70 -10.81 0.15
CA LEU A 54 4.61 -11.91 -0.22
C LEU A 54 6.09 -11.56 -0.10
N ILE A 55 6.45 -10.29 -0.25
CA ILE A 55 7.87 -9.85 -0.33
C ILE A 55 8.34 -9.23 1.00
N GLY A 56 7.39 -8.84 1.85
CA GLY A 56 7.67 -8.25 3.16
C GLY A 56 8.38 -9.20 4.16
N PRO A 57 8.70 -8.68 5.37
CA PRO A 57 9.52 -9.40 6.34
C PRO A 57 8.86 -10.65 6.93
N HIS A 58 7.53 -10.71 6.91
CA HIS A 58 6.74 -11.82 7.48
C HIS A 58 6.57 -13.02 6.52
N SER A 59 7.07 -12.92 5.29
CA SER A 59 6.90 -13.93 4.24
C SER A 59 8.26 -14.32 3.65
N LEU A 60 8.64 -13.78 2.48
CA LEU A 60 9.91 -14.10 1.84
C LEU A 60 11.11 -13.32 2.43
N ASN A 61 10.86 -12.32 3.29
CA ASN A 61 11.88 -11.50 3.94
C ASN A 61 12.89 -10.89 2.96
N LEU A 62 12.38 -10.44 1.81
CA LEU A 62 13.18 -9.78 0.78
C LEU A 62 13.38 -8.30 1.09
N LEU A 63 12.35 -7.69 1.69
CA LEU A 63 12.32 -6.30 2.13
C LEU A 63 12.14 -6.23 3.64
N GLU A 64 13.07 -5.58 4.32
CA GLU A 64 12.87 -5.16 5.71
C GLU A 64 12.03 -3.88 5.76
N LYS A 65 11.40 -3.60 6.91
CA LYS A 65 10.77 -2.29 7.16
C LYS A 65 11.86 -1.22 7.23
N SER A 66 12.26 -0.70 6.07
CA SER A 66 13.21 0.40 5.98
C SER A 66 12.50 1.75 6.10
N SER A 67 13.19 2.72 6.70
CA SER A 67 12.69 4.10 6.82
C SER A 67 12.38 4.74 5.46
N ALA A 68 13.05 4.28 4.39
CA ALA A 68 12.73 4.70 3.03
C ALA A 68 11.32 4.28 2.62
N VAL A 69 10.94 3.01 2.78
CA VAL A 69 9.60 2.52 2.42
C VAL A 69 8.51 3.26 3.20
N GLU A 70 8.73 3.53 4.49
CA GLU A 70 7.80 4.32 5.31
C GLU A 70 7.64 5.76 4.79
N LEU A 71 8.75 6.43 4.48
CA LEU A 71 8.74 7.79 3.93
C LEU A 71 7.98 7.84 2.58
N PHE A 72 8.33 6.97 1.63
CA PHE A 72 7.71 6.96 0.31
C PHE A 72 6.24 6.53 0.35
N SER A 73 5.87 5.61 1.23
CA SER A 73 4.45 5.23 1.42
C SER A 73 3.63 6.38 2.00
N THR A 74 4.20 7.15 2.94
CA THR A 74 3.55 8.33 3.50
C THR A 74 3.38 9.43 2.45
N ILE A 75 4.45 9.74 1.69
CA ILE A 75 4.39 10.72 0.60
C ILE A 75 3.38 10.27 -0.47
N GLY A 76 3.37 8.99 -0.84
CA GLY A 76 2.43 8.43 -1.80
C GLY A 76 0.98 8.53 -1.35
N LEU A 77 0.69 8.22 -0.07
CA LEU A 77 -0.64 8.39 0.51
C LEU A 77 -1.09 9.86 0.50
N LEU A 78 -0.21 10.77 0.91
CA LEU A 78 -0.49 12.21 0.87
C LEU A 78 -0.78 12.69 -0.55
N TYR A 79 -0.02 12.19 -1.53
CA TYR A 79 -0.22 12.52 -2.94
C TYR A 79 -1.58 12.05 -3.45
N ILE A 80 -2.00 10.83 -3.12
CA ILE A 80 -3.33 10.31 -3.50
C ILE A 80 -4.44 11.13 -2.85
N LEU A 81 -4.32 11.46 -1.56
CA LEU A 81 -5.29 12.30 -0.85
C LEU A 81 -5.36 13.71 -1.45
N PHE A 82 -4.22 14.26 -1.86
CA PHE A 82 -4.15 15.57 -2.51
C PHE A 82 -4.80 15.56 -3.88
N ILE A 83 -4.50 14.57 -4.74
CA ILE A 83 -5.17 14.42 -6.04
C ILE A 83 -6.67 14.28 -5.86
N ALA A 84 -7.12 13.42 -4.95
CA ALA A 84 -8.55 13.24 -4.68
C ALA A 84 -9.22 14.57 -4.25
N GLY A 85 -8.49 15.42 -3.51
CA GLY A 85 -8.95 16.76 -3.15
C GLY A 85 -8.98 17.75 -4.32
N LEU A 86 -8.04 17.66 -5.26
CA LEU A 86 -8.00 18.47 -6.48
C LEU A 86 -9.05 18.07 -7.51
N GLU A 87 -9.38 16.78 -7.60
CA GLU A 87 -10.43 16.24 -8.48
C GLU A 87 -11.85 16.54 -7.96
N LEU A 88 -11.99 16.93 -6.68
CA LEU A 88 -13.28 17.22 -6.06
C LEU A 88 -13.85 18.56 -6.55
N ASP A 89 -15.04 18.52 -7.15
CA ASP A 89 -15.78 19.74 -7.50
C ASP A 89 -16.43 20.38 -6.26
N VAL A 90 -15.81 21.45 -5.76
CA VAL A 90 -16.26 22.17 -4.57
C VAL A 90 -17.61 22.87 -4.80
N ASN A 91 -17.92 23.31 -6.03
CA ASN A 91 -19.17 23.98 -6.32
C ASN A 91 -20.34 23.00 -6.24
N ASP A 92 -20.19 21.79 -6.80
CA ASP A 92 -21.21 20.75 -6.72
C ASP A 92 -21.30 20.16 -5.30
N PHE A 93 -20.17 20.02 -4.60
CA PHE A 93 -20.19 19.67 -3.18
C PHE A 93 -20.95 20.71 -2.35
N ARG A 94 -20.79 22.01 -2.63
CA ARG A 94 -21.49 23.07 -1.90
C ARG A 94 -22.99 23.10 -2.20
N LYS A 95 -23.41 22.88 -3.45
CA LYS A 95 -24.84 22.76 -3.82
C LYS A 95 -25.50 21.59 -3.10
N ASN A 96 -24.79 20.47 -2.96
CA ASN A 96 -25.32 19.24 -2.38
C ASN A 96 -24.82 18.96 -0.96
N ARG A 97 -24.33 19.98 -0.25
CA ARG A 97 -23.52 19.84 0.98
C ARG A 97 -24.14 18.93 2.04
N TYR A 98 -25.44 19.06 2.30
CA TYR A 98 -26.14 18.25 3.29
C TYR A 98 -26.20 16.77 2.89
N LYS A 99 -26.53 16.48 1.63
CA LYS A 99 -26.59 15.10 1.12
C LYS A 99 -25.19 14.49 1.03
N SER A 100 -24.18 15.25 0.58
CA SER A 100 -22.79 14.78 0.51
C SER A 100 -22.19 14.52 1.89
N LEU A 101 -22.43 15.40 2.87
CA LEU A 101 -22.01 15.20 4.25
C LEU A 101 -22.72 14.01 4.91
N LEU A 102 -24.04 13.91 4.73
CA LEU A 102 -24.81 12.79 5.29
C LEU A 102 -24.38 11.46 4.67
N PHE A 103 -24.23 11.41 3.34
CA PHE A 103 -23.74 10.24 2.63
C PHE A 103 -22.35 9.83 3.13
N GLY A 104 -21.40 10.76 3.16
CA GLY A 104 -20.05 10.51 3.69
C GLY A 104 -20.10 9.99 5.12
N ALA A 105 -20.78 10.71 6.02
CA ALA A 105 -20.91 10.33 7.42
C ALA A 105 -21.52 8.93 7.59
N LEU A 106 -22.59 8.60 6.85
CA LEU A 106 -23.20 7.27 6.91
C LEU A 106 -22.28 6.19 6.35
N THR A 107 -21.59 6.43 5.23
CA THR A 107 -20.65 5.46 4.65
C THR A 107 -19.43 5.18 5.50
N PHE A 108 -19.05 6.09 6.41
CA PHE A 108 -18.01 5.84 7.41
C PHE A 108 -18.60 5.25 8.70
N ALA A 109 -19.70 5.80 9.20
CA ALA A 109 -20.29 5.40 10.47
C ALA A 109 -20.87 3.99 10.43
N ILE A 110 -21.55 3.58 9.34
CA ILE A 110 -22.18 2.26 9.25
C ILE A 110 -21.13 1.13 9.29
N PRO A 111 -20.06 1.14 8.45
CA PRO A 111 -19.03 0.11 8.52
C PRO A 111 -18.28 0.10 9.85
N ILE A 112 -18.04 1.27 10.46
CA ILE A 112 -17.39 1.34 11.78
C ILE A 112 -18.30 0.77 12.87
N ALA A 113 -19.57 1.17 12.89
CA ALA A 113 -20.56 0.75 13.88
C ALA A 113 -20.87 -0.74 13.82
N ILE A 114 -20.75 -1.37 12.65
CA ILE A 114 -20.92 -2.83 12.49
C ILE A 114 -19.58 -3.55 12.66
N GLY A 115 -18.50 -3.06 12.04
CA GLY A 115 -17.20 -3.70 12.03
C GLY A 115 -16.57 -3.79 13.41
N TYR A 116 -16.64 -2.71 14.21
CA TYR A 116 -16.08 -2.70 15.56
C TYR A 116 -16.70 -3.76 16.49
N PRO A 117 -18.04 -3.85 16.68
CA PRO A 117 -18.62 -4.88 17.54
C PRO A 117 -18.45 -6.29 16.96
N VAL A 118 -18.45 -6.48 15.64
CA VAL A 118 -18.16 -7.79 15.05
C VAL A 118 -16.75 -8.23 15.43
N CYS A 119 -15.74 -7.37 15.30
CA CYS A 119 -14.38 -7.69 15.71
C CYS A 119 -14.27 -7.96 17.22
N ARG A 120 -14.98 -7.18 18.04
CA ARG A 120 -14.92 -7.29 19.51
C ARG A 120 -15.63 -8.54 20.05
N TYR A 121 -16.85 -8.80 19.59
CA TYR A 121 -17.73 -9.82 20.17
C TYR A 121 -17.72 -11.14 19.41
N LEU A 122 -17.57 -11.13 18.08
CA LEU A 122 -17.58 -12.36 17.28
C LEU A 122 -16.18 -12.97 17.18
N LEU A 123 -15.16 -12.13 16.97
CA LEU A 123 -13.77 -12.56 16.79
C LEU A 123 -12.93 -12.51 18.08
N ASN A 124 -13.51 -12.06 19.21
CA ASN A 124 -12.85 -11.91 20.51
C ASN A 124 -11.51 -11.14 20.43
N TYR A 125 -11.40 -10.18 19.52
CA TYR A 125 -10.20 -9.36 19.41
C TYR A 125 -10.18 -8.32 20.56
N PRO A 126 -9.01 -8.07 21.21
CA PRO A 126 -8.86 -7.15 22.32
C PRO A 126 -9.26 -5.70 22.00
#